data_AF-A0A1L1PBR0-F1
#
_entry.id   AF-A0A1L1PBR0-F1
#
_cell.length_a   1.000
_cell.length_b   1.000
_cell.length_c   1.000
_cell.angle_alpha   90.00
_cell.angle_beta   90.00
_cell.angle_gamma   90.00
#
_symmetry.space_group_name_H-M   'P 1'
#
loop_
_entity.id
_entity.type
_entity.pdbx_description
1 polymer ?
#
loop_
_entity_poly.entity_id
_entity_poly.type
_entity_poly.pdbx_seq_one_letter_code
_entity_poly.pdbx_strand_id
1 'polypeptide(L)'
;MTAGISLTRPMTPPPARSAAADTPPVAPSYEAALQELEQLVAQLDAGQLPLDQLLSRYQRGAELLAFCRDRLQAVEQQIQVFEAGQSKPWVDE
;
A
#
# COMPACT_ATOMS: atom_id res chain seq x y z
N MET A 1 56.51 -39.01 -13.14
CA MET A 1 55.84 -37.89 -12.44
C MET A 1 55.80 -36.70 -13.37
N THR A 2 54.69 -36.48 -14.09
CA THR A 2 54.25 -35.13 -14.52
C THR A 2 52.88 -35.23 -15.20
N ALA A 3 52.00 -34.32 -14.78
CA ALA A 3 50.57 -34.31 -15.00
C ALA A 3 50.18 -33.80 -16.40
N GLY A 4 49.16 -34.43 -16.99
CA GLY A 4 48.40 -33.87 -18.11
C GLY A 4 47.39 -32.84 -17.59
N ILE A 5 47.47 -31.62 -18.08
CA ILE A 5 46.68 -30.46 -17.66
C ILE A 5 45.28 -30.54 -18.28
N SER A 6 44.25 -30.66 -17.44
CA SER A 6 42.84 -30.48 -17.82
C SER A 6 42.57 -29.01 -18.14
N LEU A 7 42.06 -28.73 -19.35
CA LEU A 7 41.62 -27.38 -19.74
C LEU A 7 40.09 -27.34 -19.83
N THR A 8 39.42 -27.14 -18.69
CA THR A 8 38.01 -26.74 -18.65
C THR A 8 37.93 -25.26 -18.28
N ARG A 9 37.58 -24.44 -19.27
CA ARG A 9 37.40 -23.00 -19.10
C ARG A 9 36.05 -22.75 -18.41
N PRO A 10 35.97 -22.08 -17.24
CA PRO A 10 34.68 -21.72 -16.67
C PRO A 10 34.04 -20.61 -17.51
N MET A 11 32.80 -20.84 -17.94
CA MET A 11 31.96 -19.81 -18.56
C MET A 11 31.19 -19.13 -17.44
N THR A 12 31.59 -17.92 -17.07
CA THR A 12 30.81 -17.07 -16.16
C THR A 12 29.61 -16.48 -16.92
N PRO A 13 28.36 -16.68 -16.46
CA PRO A 13 27.24 -15.96 -17.03
C PRO A 13 27.31 -14.47 -16.66
N PRO A 14 26.80 -13.56 -17.50
CA PRO A 14 26.74 -12.13 -17.18
C PRO A 14 25.80 -11.90 -16.00
N PRO A 15 26.00 -10.83 -15.19
CA PRO A 15 25.08 -10.52 -14.12
C PRO A 15 23.72 -10.19 -14.73
N ALA A 16 22.69 -10.97 -14.37
CA ALA A 16 21.31 -10.61 -14.61
C ALA A 16 21.11 -9.21 -14.02
N ARG A 17 20.80 -8.23 -14.88
CA ARG A 17 20.43 -6.89 -14.44
C ARG A 17 19.35 -7.05 -13.38
N SER A 18 19.64 -6.60 -12.16
CA SER A 18 18.62 -6.43 -11.12
C SER A 18 17.57 -5.47 -11.66
N ALA A 19 16.49 -6.02 -12.20
CA ALA A 19 15.24 -5.32 -12.41
C ALA A 19 14.57 -5.19 -11.04
N ALA A 20 15.15 -4.35 -10.18
CA ALA A 20 14.61 -4.02 -8.89
C ALA A 20 14.86 -2.53 -8.65
N ALA A 21 14.06 -1.68 -9.30
CA ALA A 21 13.81 -0.30 -8.91
C ALA A 21 12.96 0.36 -10.00
N ASP A 22 11.65 0.12 -9.99
CA ASP A 22 10.63 1.12 -10.39
C ASP A 22 9.23 0.52 -10.16
N THR A 23 8.96 0.11 -8.92
CA THR A 23 7.57 -0.03 -8.51
C THR A 23 7.18 1.33 -7.94
N PRO A 24 6.28 2.10 -8.59
CA PRO A 24 5.76 3.32 -8.00
C PRO A 24 5.15 2.96 -6.63
N PRO A 25 5.27 3.82 -5.61
CA PRO A 25 4.76 3.53 -4.28
C PRO A 25 3.27 3.20 -4.41
N VAL A 26 2.95 1.93 -4.21
CA VAL A 26 1.56 1.46 -4.24
C VAL A 26 0.90 2.14 -3.06
N ALA A 27 -0.02 3.06 -3.34
CA ALA A 27 -0.83 3.69 -2.31
C ALA A 27 -1.44 2.58 -1.42
N PRO A 28 -1.44 2.75 -0.09
CA PRO A 28 -1.93 1.71 0.80
C PRO A 28 -3.37 1.31 0.44
N SER A 29 -3.72 0.04 0.63
CA SER A 29 -5.12 -0.37 0.58
C SER A 29 -5.89 0.27 1.74
N TYR A 30 -7.23 0.32 1.65
CA TYR A 30 -8.06 0.82 2.75
C TYR A 30 -7.78 0.08 4.06
N GLU A 31 -7.78 -1.26 4.03
CA GLU A 31 -7.49 -2.10 5.18
C GLU A 31 -6.10 -1.83 5.78
N ALA A 32 -5.07 -1.65 4.94
CA ALA A 32 -3.73 -1.36 5.40
C ALA A 32 -3.64 0.01 6.09
N ALA A 33 -4.29 1.03 5.51
CA ALA A 33 -4.32 2.37 6.08
C ALA A 33 -5.10 2.40 7.42
N LEU A 34 -6.21 1.67 7.51
CA LEU A 34 -6.99 1.54 8.73
C LEU A 34 -6.19 0.83 9.83
N GLN A 35 -5.52 -0.28 9.50
CA GLN A 35 -4.69 -1.01 10.45
C GLN A 35 -3.53 -0.14 10.97
N GLU A 36 -2.89 0.65 10.11
CA GLU A 36 -1.83 1.57 10.52
C GLU A 36 -2.37 2.64 11.47
N LEU A 37 -3.56 3.18 11.18
CA LEU A 37 -4.21 4.20 12.02
C LEU A 37 -4.54 3.64 13.42
N GLU A 38 -5.10 2.42 13.50
CA GLU A 38 -5.40 1.75 14.77
C GLU A 38 -4.14 1.53 15.62
N GLN A 39 -3.05 1.09 14.99
CA GLN A 39 -1.77 0.91 15.67
C GLN A 39 -1.21 2.23 16.20
N LEU A 40 -1.37 3.31 15.43
CA LEU A 40 -0.92 4.65 15.81
C LEU A 40 -1.72 5.17 17.01
N VAL A 41 -3.05 5.05 16.98
CA VAL A 41 -3.92 5.44 18.10
C VAL A 41 -3.58 4.65 19.36
N ALA A 42 -3.38 3.33 19.25
CA ALA A 42 -2.98 2.50 20.39
C ALA A 42 -1.64 2.96 21.02
N GLN A 43 -0.68 3.41 20.21
CA GLN A 43 0.59 3.96 20.72
C GLN A 43 0.43 5.32 21.39
N LEU A 44 -0.46 6.18 20.86
CA LEU A 44 -0.78 7.48 21.46
C LEU A 44 -1.47 7.31 22.81
N ASP A 45 -2.48 6.43 22.90
CA ASP A 45 -3.20 6.14 24.13
C ASP A 45 -2.33 5.49 25.20
N ALA A 46 -1.36 4.67 24.79
CA ALA A 46 -0.39 4.08 25.70
C ALA A 46 0.60 5.12 26.31
N GLY A 47 0.67 6.34 25.76
CA GLY A 47 1.58 7.38 26.24
C GLY A 47 3.07 7.07 26.08
N GLN A 48 3.41 6.08 25.24
CA GLN A 48 4.80 5.60 25.06
C GLN A 48 5.58 6.38 24.00
N LEU A 49 4.99 7.42 23.41
CA LEU A 49 5.59 8.20 22.34
C LEU A 49 6.42 9.37 22.89
N PRO A 50 7.72 9.46 22.56
CA PRO A 50 8.53 10.63 22.92
C PRO A 50 8.00 11.89 22.26
N LEU A 51 8.21 13.04 22.91
CA LEU A 51 7.65 14.32 22.49
C LEU A 51 8.00 14.69 21.04
N ASP A 52 9.25 14.47 20.63
CA ASP A 52 9.71 14.74 19.26
C ASP A 52 8.99 13.90 18.18
N GLN A 53 8.38 12.77 18.56
CA GLN A 53 7.65 11.89 17.64
C GLN A 53 6.13 12.14 17.66
N LEU A 54 5.60 12.81 18.70
CA LEU A 54 4.16 13.02 18.85
C LEU A 54 3.56 13.78 17.66
N LEU A 55 4.22 14.86 17.24
CA LEU A 55 3.74 15.69 16.14
C LEU A 55 3.72 14.90 14.81
N SER A 56 4.80 14.17 14.51
CA SER A 56 4.91 13.37 13.29
C SER A 56 3.87 12.25 13.25
N ARG A 57 3.62 11.58 14.38
CA ARG A 57 2.56 10.55 14.48
C ARG A 57 1.18 11.15 14.33
N TYR A 58 0.92 12.30 14.93
CA TYR A 58 -0.37 12.98 14.78
C TYR A 58 -0.64 13.35 13.31
N GLN A 59 0.35 13.91 12.60
CA GLN A 59 0.24 14.23 11.18
C GLN A 59 -0.05 12.98 10.35
N ARG A 60 0.68 11.90 10.59
CA ARG A 60 0.44 10.62 9.91
C ARG A 60 -0.98 10.09 10.16
N GLY A 61 -1.47 10.17 11.39
CA GLY A 61 -2.84 9.80 11.73
C GLY A 61 -3.88 10.63 10.95
N ALA A 62 -3.65 11.94 10.82
CA ALA A 62 -4.52 12.81 10.04
C ALA A 62 -4.54 12.46 8.55
N GLU A 63 -3.38 12.12 7.96
CA GLU A 63 -3.28 11.65 6.57
C GLU A 63 -4.05 10.36 6.35
N LEU A 64 -3.88 9.37 7.24
CA LEU A 64 -4.57 8.09 7.16
C LEU A 64 -6.09 8.26 7.29
N LEU A 65 -6.53 9.11 8.22
CA LEU A 65 -7.96 9.41 8.40
C LEU A 65 -8.57 10.06 7.15
N ALA A 66 -7.87 11.04 6.57
CA ALA A 66 -8.30 11.69 5.32
C ALA A 66 -8.41 10.67 4.19
N PHE A 67 -7.38 9.82 4.02
CA PHE A 67 -7.38 8.77 3.02
C PHE A 67 -8.58 7.81 3.17
N CYS A 68 -8.84 7.32 4.39
CA CYS A 68 -9.96 6.41 4.65
C CYS A 68 -11.31 7.06 4.32
N ARG A 69 -11.52 8.31 4.74
CA ARG A 69 -12.75 9.06 4.42
C ARG A 69 -12.93 9.23 2.92
N ASP A 70 -11.88 9.64 2.22
CA ASP A 70 -11.96 9.92 0.79
C ASP A 70 -12.25 8.64 -0.01
N ARG A 71 -11.71 7.49 0.42
CA ARG A 71 -12.05 6.17 -0.13
C ARG A 71 -13.53 5.82 0.04
N LEU A 72 -14.08 5.99 1.24
CA LEU A 72 -15.50 5.71 1.51
C LEU A 72 -16.40 6.63 0.69
N GLN A 73 -16.07 7.92 0.62
CA GLN A 73 -16.81 8.90 -0.18
C GLN A 73 -16.79 8.54 -1.67
N ALA A 74 -15.66 8.08 -2.20
CA ALA A 74 -15.58 7.63 -3.60
C ALA A 74 -16.47 6.42 -3.88
N VAL A 75 -16.55 5.46 -2.93
CA VAL A 75 -17.44 4.29 -3.05
C VAL A 75 -18.91 4.73 -2.99
N GLU A 76 -19.26 5.61 -2.06
CA GLU A 76 -20.62 6.15 -1.94
C GLU A 76 -21.07 6.83 -3.24
N GLN A 77 -20.21 7.66 -3.84
CA GLN A 77 -20.50 8.32 -5.12
C GLN A 77 -20.74 7.31 -6.25
N GLN A 78 -19.96 6.22 -6.30
CA GLN A 78 -20.15 5.16 -7.30
C GLN A 78 -21.51 4.46 -7.15
N ILE A 79 -21.94 4.22 -5.90
CA ILE A 79 -23.26 3.64 -5.60
C ILE A 79 -24.37 4.59 -6.09
N GLN A 80 -24.29 5.88 -5.75
CA GLN A 80 -25.29 6.86 -6.17
C GLN A 80 -25.43 6.97 -7.69
N VAL A 81 -24.32 6.96 -8.43
CA VAL A 81 -24.33 6.96 -9.91
C VAL A 81 -24.98 5.69 -10.45
N PHE A 82 -24.72 4.54 -9.83
CA PHE A 82 -25.31 3.27 -10.22
C PHE A 82 -26.82 3.24 -9.98
N GLU A 83 -27.30 3.71 -8.82
CA GLU A 83 -28.72 3.81 -8.50
C GLU A 83 -29.45 4.79 -9.43
N ALA A 84 -28.86 5.94 -9.72
CA ALA A 84 -29.40 6.91 -10.67
C ALA A 84 -29.49 6.33 -12.10
N GLY A 85 -28.53 5.48 -12.49
CA GLY A 85 -28.55 4.77 -13.78
C GLY A 85 -29.55 3.62 -13.86
N GLN A 86 -30.02 3.09 -12.72
CA GLN A 86 -30.98 2.00 -12.61
C GLN A 86 -32.45 2.46 -12.53
N SER A 87 -32.75 3.75 -12.78
CA SER A 87 -34.12 4.25 -12.85
C SER A 87 -34.85 3.72 -14.09
N LYS A 88 -35.26 2.46 -14.08
CA LYS A 88 -36.40 1.99 -14.84
C LYS A 88 -37.62 2.11 -13.91
N PRO A 89 -38.62 2.94 -14.23
CA PRO A 89 -39.90 2.82 -13.56
C PRO A 89 -40.44 1.47 -13.97
N TRP A 90 -40.32 0.48 -13.08
CA TRP A 90 -41.01 -0.77 -13.24
C TRP A 90 -42.48 -0.47 -12.96
N VAL A 91 -43.19 -0.02 -14.02
CA VAL A 91 -44.64 0.00 -14.05
C VAL A 91 -45.03 -1.42 -14.45
N ASP A 92 -45.36 -2.23 -13.45
CA ASP A 92 -46.09 -3.47 -13.70
C ASP A 92 -47.53 -3.10 -14.00
N GLU A 93 -48.03 -3.60 -15.12
CA GLU A 93 -49.43 -3.51 -15.54
C GLU A 93 -50.24 -4.66 -14.94
#